data_AF-A0A930QIT3-F1
#
_entry.id   AF-A0A930QIT3-F1
#
_cell.length_a   1.000
_cell.length_b   1.000
_cell.length_c   1.000
_cell.angle_alpha   90.00
_cell.angle_beta   90.00
_cell.angle_gamma   90.00
#
_symmetry.space_group_name_H-M   'P 1'
#
loop_
_entity.id
_entity.type
_entity.pdbx_description
1 polymer ?
#
loop_
_entity_poly.entity_id
_entity_poly.type
_entity_poly.pdbx_seq_one_letter_code
_entity_poly.pdbx_strand_id
1 'polypeptide(L)'
;MTKRNICRGVLLLLAAGAVCTAGLAAPQNADPTNLTADRLTYDTRTGVVTAEGGVHVDQGTGKIEGARATYNTKTQEGTIEGNVRAQREDMNLSCDRLLAAGQEHWQASGSVHMAKAGRTFTGPLVDYYPAQDDHIVASSGGTITSPDGTLSADHLEGWLKQSRFTGIGNAHVTSPARDLEGGGDRMDYYGNDPRPYVELDGNAWVYQGNNTARSNHMTVYLADDGTAVTQ
;
A
#
# COMPACT_ATOMS: atom_id res chain seq x y z
N MET A 1 33.95 -11.31 -16.39
CA MET A 1 32.66 -11.88 -15.91
C MET A 1 31.59 -11.51 -16.93
N THR A 2 30.98 -12.51 -17.54
CA THR A 2 30.20 -12.40 -18.77
C THR A 2 28.77 -11.99 -18.44
N LYS A 3 28.37 -10.76 -18.81
CA LYS A 3 26.98 -10.31 -18.77
C LYS A 3 26.17 -11.17 -19.76
N ARG A 4 25.42 -12.13 -19.25
CA ARG A 4 24.62 -13.05 -20.06
C ARG A 4 23.18 -12.56 -20.03
N ASN A 5 22.81 -11.73 -21.01
CA ASN A 5 21.43 -11.30 -21.25
C ASN A 5 20.62 -12.53 -21.67
N ILE A 6 19.92 -13.16 -20.72
CA ILE A 6 19.11 -14.35 -20.99
C ILE A 6 17.63 -14.05 -20.78
N CYS A 7 16.89 -14.38 -21.84
CA CYS A 7 15.45 -14.59 -21.95
C CYS A 7 14.54 -13.36 -21.93
N ARG A 8 13.98 -13.10 -23.11
CA ARG A 8 12.81 -12.25 -23.44
C ARG A 8 11.49 -12.76 -22.82
N GLY A 9 11.54 -13.35 -21.63
CA GLY A 9 10.37 -13.65 -20.81
C GLY A 9 10.23 -12.51 -19.81
N VAL A 10 9.53 -11.47 -20.23
CA VAL A 10 9.40 -10.23 -19.44
C VAL A 10 8.80 -10.58 -18.06
N LEU A 11 9.63 -10.48 -17.02
CA LEU A 11 9.20 -10.43 -15.62
C LEU A 11 8.61 -9.02 -15.42
N LEU A 12 7.34 -8.83 -15.74
CA LEU A 12 6.61 -7.60 -15.42
C LEU A 12 6.10 -7.73 -13.99
N LEU A 13 6.95 -7.44 -13.01
CA LEU A 13 6.52 -7.40 -11.61
C LEU A 13 5.99 -6.03 -11.22
N LEU A 14 6.25 -4.99 -12.01
CA LEU A 14 5.87 -3.64 -11.66
C LEU A 14 5.76 -2.72 -12.91
N ALA A 15 4.61 -2.72 -13.58
CA ALA A 15 4.24 -1.64 -14.49
C ALA A 15 3.07 -0.87 -13.88
N ALA A 16 3.33 0.35 -13.38
CA ALA A 16 2.28 1.28 -13.03
C ALA A 16 1.74 1.89 -14.34
N GLY A 17 0.42 1.84 -14.50
CA GLY A 17 -0.25 1.98 -15.77
C GLY A 17 -0.19 3.36 -16.43
N ALA A 18 -0.06 3.33 -17.75
CA ALA A 18 -0.74 4.24 -18.65
C ALA A 18 -1.36 3.38 -19.77
N VAL A 19 -2.61 2.94 -19.59
CA VAL A 19 -3.35 2.24 -20.65
C VAL A 19 -4.20 3.26 -21.38
N CYS A 20 -3.70 3.75 -22.52
CA CYS A 20 -4.54 4.31 -23.56
C CYS A 20 -5.18 3.15 -24.34
N THR A 21 -6.47 3.25 -24.59
CA THR A 21 -7.28 2.31 -25.38
C THR A 21 -6.79 2.20 -26.83
N ALA A 22 -6.50 0.96 -27.30
CA ALA A 22 -6.90 0.40 -28.60
C ALA A 22 -5.98 -0.75 -29.06
N GLY A 23 -6.58 -1.86 -29.49
CA GLY A 23 -5.99 -2.79 -30.46
C GLY A 23 -5.09 -3.90 -29.91
N LEU A 24 -5.27 -5.11 -30.44
CA LEU A 24 -4.40 -6.27 -30.23
C LEU A 24 -2.97 -5.98 -30.72
N ALA A 25 -2.12 -5.50 -29.82
CA ALA A 25 -0.66 -5.56 -29.95
C ALA A 25 -0.09 -5.79 -28.54
N ALA A 26 0.81 -6.76 -28.40
CA ALA A 26 1.53 -6.98 -27.15
C ALA A 26 2.19 -5.67 -26.71
N PRO A 27 2.14 -5.28 -25.41
CA PRO A 27 2.69 -4.00 -24.96
C PRO A 27 4.19 -3.96 -25.29
N GLN A 28 4.55 -3.12 -26.27
CA GLN A 28 5.91 -3.03 -26.82
C GLN A 28 6.86 -2.13 -26.00
N ASN A 29 6.40 -1.50 -24.93
CA ASN A 29 7.22 -0.59 -24.11
C ASN A 29 7.11 -0.94 -22.61
N ALA A 30 7.47 -2.17 -22.25
CA ALA A 30 7.78 -2.48 -20.86
C ALA A 30 9.26 -2.17 -20.62
N ASP A 31 9.56 -1.44 -19.54
CA ASP A 31 10.95 -1.24 -19.12
C ASP A 31 11.65 -2.60 -18.98
N PRO A 32 12.90 -2.73 -19.44
CA PRO A 32 13.62 -3.98 -19.36
C PRO A 32 13.78 -4.40 -17.90
N THR A 33 13.34 -5.61 -17.60
CA THR A 33 13.52 -6.20 -16.27
C THR A 33 14.87 -6.88 -16.18
N ASN A 34 15.64 -6.54 -15.14
CA ASN A 34 16.86 -7.22 -14.76
C ASN A 34 16.60 -8.03 -13.49
N LEU A 35 17.03 -9.29 -13.48
CA LEU A 35 16.91 -10.21 -12.34
C LEU A 35 18.27 -10.84 -12.08
N THR A 36 18.76 -10.69 -10.85
CA THR A 36 20.00 -11.33 -10.38
C THR A 36 19.73 -12.17 -9.13
N ALA A 37 20.39 -13.33 -9.06
CA ALA A 37 20.34 -14.29 -7.96
C ALA A 37 21.47 -15.32 -8.12
N ASP A 38 21.82 -16.03 -7.05
CA ASP A 38 22.82 -17.11 -7.10
C ASP A 38 22.36 -18.29 -7.97
N ARG A 39 21.07 -18.63 -7.89
CA ARG A 39 20.47 -19.74 -8.64
C ARG A 39 19.19 -19.30 -9.32
N LEU A 40 19.07 -19.64 -10.61
CA LEU A 40 17.86 -19.44 -11.40
C LEU A 40 17.46 -20.74 -12.09
N THR A 41 16.20 -21.15 -11.89
CA THR A 41 15.61 -22.34 -12.51
C THR A 41 14.39 -21.90 -13.32
N TYR A 42 14.26 -22.38 -14.55
CA TYR A 42 13.05 -22.19 -15.36
C TYR A 42 12.48 -23.54 -15.78
N ASP A 43 11.30 -23.88 -15.26
CA ASP A 43 10.55 -25.05 -15.71
C ASP A 43 9.65 -24.65 -16.87
N THR A 44 10.06 -25.01 -18.08
CA THR A 44 9.33 -24.71 -19.32
C THR A 44 8.00 -25.45 -19.43
N ARG A 45 7.80 -26.55 -18.69
CA ARG A 45 6.53 -27.29 -18.70
C ARG A 45 5.45 -26.51 -17.94
N THR A 46 5.81 -26.05 -16.76
CA THR A 46 4.90 -25.30 -15.88
C THR A 46 4.84 -23.82 -16.25
N GLY A 47 5.93 -23.25 -16.77
CA GLY A 47 6.09 -21.81 -17.02
C GLY A 47 6.62 -21.06 -15.79
N VAL A 48 7.16 -21.75 -14.79
CA VAL A 48 7.60 -21.15 -13.53
C VAL A 48 9.10 -20.89 -13.54
N VAL A 49 9.48 -19.65 -13.25
CA VAL A 49 10.84 -19.21 -12.96
C VAL A 49 11.00 -19.14 -11.45
N THR A 50 12.09 -19.68 -10.92
CA THR A 50 12.46 -19.62 -9.50
C THR A 50 13.86 -19.04 -9.38
N ALA A 51 14.03 -18.01 -8.57
CA ALA A 51 15.31 -17.36 -8.26
C ALA A 51 15.59 -17.47 -6.75
N GLU A 52 16.82 -17.84 -6.39
CA GLU A 52 17.22 -18.13 -5.01
C GLU A 52 18.65 -17.64 -4.73
N GLY A 53 18.92 -17.28 -3.47
CA GLY A 53 20.25 -16.84 -3.02
C GLY A 53 20.50 -15.38 -3.37
N GLY A 54 19.79 -14.47 -2.68
CA GLY A 54 19.93 -13.03 -2.86
C GLY A 54 19.31 -12.55 -4.17
N VAL A 55 17.98 -12.49 -4.20
CA VAL A 55 17.22 -11.99 -5.34
C VAL A 55 17.24 -10.46 -5.36
N HIS A 56 17.61 -9.89 -6.50
CA HIS A 56 17.48 -8.47 -6.79
C HIS A 56 16.84 -8.29 -8.17
N VAL A 57 15.74 -7.54 -8.22
CA VAL A 57 14.96 -7.24 -9.42
C VAL A 57 14.96 -5.73 -9.64
N ASP A 58 15.39 -5.29 -10.82
CA ASP A 58 15.23 -3.91 -11.29
C ASP A 58 14.24 -3.90 -12.47
N GLN A 59 13.24 -3.01 -12.42
CA GLN A 59 12.34 -2.76 -13.54
C GLN A 59 11.89 -1.29 -13.54
N GLY A 60 12.35 -0.53 -14.53
CA GLY A 60 12.07 0.91 -14.62
C GLY A 60 12.60 1.65 -13.39
N THR A 61 11.69 2.32 -12.67
CA THR A 61 11.98 2.96 -11.36
C THR A 61 11.85 2.01 -10.17
N GLY A 62 11.39 0.78 -10.39
CA GLY A 62 11.14 -0.21 -9.35
C GLY A 62 12.36 -1.07 -9.04
N LYS A 63 12.59 -1.31 -7.75
CA LYS A 63 13.61 -2.23 -7.22
C LYS A 63 12.97 -3.12 -6.18
N ILE A 64 13.28 -4.42 -6.22
CA ILE A 64 12.81 -5.38 -5.24
C ILE A 64 13.94 -6.32 -4.85
N GLU A 65 14.14 -6.51 -3.54
CA GLU A 65 15.10 -7.43 -2.95
C GLU A 65 14.41 -8.47 -2.07
N GLY A 66 14.99 -9.67 -2.00
CA GLY A 66 14.53 -10.74 -1.11
C GLY A 66 15.42 -11.98 -1.18
N ALA A 67 15.09 -13.02 -0.41
CA ALA A 67 15.86 -14.27 -0.39
C ALA A 67 15.51 -15.21 -1.55
N ARG A 68 14.24 -15.23 -1.95
CA ARG A 68 13.69 -16.11 -3.00
C ARG A 68 12.57 -15.42 -3.74
N ALA A 69 12.49 -15.63 -5.06
CA ALA A 69 11.36 -15.20 -5.86
C ALA A 69 10.87 -16.32 -6.78
N THR A 70 9.58 -16.30 -7.07
CA THR A 70 9.00 -17.13 -8.14
C THR A 70 8.18 -16.26 -9.08
N TYR A 71 8.10 -16.66 -10.34
CA TYR A 71 7.28 -15.99 -11.34
C TYR A 71 6.69 -16.99 -12.30
N ASN A 72 5.38 -16.96 -12.51
CA ASN A 72 4.70 -17.81 -13.46
C ASN A 72 4.41 -17.02 -14.75
N THR A 73 5.05 -17.39 -15.85
CA THR A 73 4.91 -16.70 -17.14
C THR A 73 3.52 -16.85 -17.76
N LYS A 74 2.71 -17.80 -17.30
CA LYS A 74 1.35 -18.05 -17.81
C LYS A 74 0.32 -17.20 -17.07
N THR A 75 0.42 -17.11 -15.74
CA THR A 75 -0.52 -16.33 -14.91
C THR A 75 -0.05 -14.90 -14.68
N GLN A 76 1.22 -14.60 -14.98
CA GLN A 76 1.88 -13.31 -14.67
C GLN A 76 1.91 -13.00 -13.17
N GLU A 77 1.80 -14.03 -12.33
CA GLU A 77 1.92 -13.90 -10.88
C GLU A 77 3.38 -14.04 -10.46
N GLY A 78 3.82 -13.12 -9.59
CA GLY A 78 5.15 -13.12 -9.01
C GLY A 78 5.09 -13.13 -7.48
N THR A 79 6.01 -13.83 -6.84
CA THR A 79 6.19 -13.77 -5.39
C THR A 79 7.64 -13.49 -5.08
N ILE A 80 7.89 -12.76 -3.99
CA ILE A 80 9.20 -12.63 -3.38
C ILE A 80 9.06 -12.78 -1.87
N GLU A 81 10.03 -13.47 -1.26
CA GLU A 81 10.00 -13.85 0.15
C GLU A 81 11.36 -13.66 0.81
N GLY A 82 11.34 -13.44 2.12
CA GLY A 82 12.50 -13.37 2.98
C GLY A 82 13.11 -11.97 3.01
N ASN A 83 12.71 -11.18 4.01
CA ASN A 83 13.17 -9.80 4.23
C ASN A 83 13.00 -8.93 2.98
N VAL A 84 11.78 -8.93 2.43
CA VAL A 84 11.48 -8.21 1.19
C VAL A 84 11.68 -6.71 1.41
N ARG A 85 12.38 -6.07 0.46
CA ARG A 85 12.44 -4.61 0.35
C ARG A 85 12.08 -4.22 -1.06
N ALA A 86 11.05 -3.42 -1.21
CA ALA A 86 10.63 -2.87 -2.50
C ALA A 86 10.67 -1.34 -2.46
N GLN A 87 11.14 -0.75 -3.55
CA GLN A 87 11.16 0.70 -3.74
C GLN A 87 10.64 1.02 -5.15
N ARG A 88 9.79 2.03 -5.26
CA ARG A 88 9.32 2.57 -6.54
C ARG A 88 8.86 3.99 -6.34
N GLU A 89 9.49 4.94 -7.04
CA GLU A 89 9.12 6.36 -6.94
C GLU A 89 9.11 6.84 -5.48
N ASP A 90 7.95 7.28 -4.97
CA ASP A 90 7.75 7.71 -3.59
C ASP A 90 7.40 6.56 -2.62
N MET A 91 7.22 5.35 -3.14
CA MET A 91 6.88 4.16 -2.37
C MET A 91 8.12 3.43 -1.88
N ASN A 92 8.14 3.12 -0.58
CA ASN A 92 9.08 2.18 0.03
C ASN A 92 8.29 1.15 0.83
N LEU A 93 8.59 -0.13 0.68
CA LEU A 93 7.90 -1.23 1.34
C LEU A 93 8.92 -2.21 1.91
N SER A 94 8.70 -2.63 3.16
CA SER A 94 9.32 -3.83 3.72
C SER A 94 8.27 -4.79 4.26
N CYS A 95 8.47 -6.08 4.04
CA CYS A 95 7.61 -7.15 4.54
C CYS A 95 8.34 -8.51 4.50
N ASP A 96 7.70 -9.56 4.98
CA ASP A 96 8.25 -10.93 4.91
C ASP A 96 7.99 -11.57 3.55
N ARG A 97 6.84 -11.28 2.94
CA ARG A 97 6.43 -11.77 1.62
C ARG A 97 5.66 -10.70 0.84
N LEU A 98 5.92 -10.63 -0.45
CA LEU A 98 5.18 -9.81 -1.41
C LEU A 98 4.70 -10.69 -2.56
N LEU A 99 3.39 -10.63 -2.84
CA LEU A 99 2.74 -11.24 -4.00
C LEU A 99 2.34 -10.12 -4.96
N ALA A 100 2.66 -10.27 -6.24
CA ALA A 100 2.11 -9.48 -7.32
C ALA A 100 1.18 -10.36 -8.15
N ALA A 101 -0.12 -10.10 -8.08
CA ALA A 101 -1.14 -10.75 -8.90
C ALA A 101 -1.35 -9.92 -10.16
N GLY A 102 -0.49 -10.14 -11.16
CA GLY A 102 -0.45 -9.31 -12.37
C GLY A 102 0.02 -7.88 -12.07
N GLN A 103 -0.56 -6.89 -12.77
CA GLN A 103 -0.17 -5.48 -12.65
C GLN A 103 -1.11 -4.64 -11.77
N GLU A 104 -2.23 -5.22 -11.33
CA GLU A 104 -3.33 -4.46 -10.74
C GLU A 104 -3.45 -4.63 -9.22
N HIS A 105 -2.81 -5.65 -8.65
CA HIS A 105 -2.96 -6.01 -7.25
C HIS A 105 -1.66 -6.56 -6.68
N TRP A 106 -1.17 -5.91 -5.63
CA TRP A 106 -0.06 -6.40 -4.81
C TRP A 106 -0.52 -6.67 -3.39
N GLN A 107 -0.03 -7.76 -2.81
CA GLN A 107 -0.31 -8.13 -1.43
C GLN A 107 1.01 -8.29 -0.68
N ALA A 108 1.23 -7.45 0.32
CA ALA A 108 2.35 -7.55 1.25
C ALA A 108 1.88 -8.20 2.55
N SER A 109 2.65 -9.16 3.07
CA SER A 109 2.34 -9.83 4.32
C SER A 109 3.57 -10.07 5.18
N GLY A 110 3.33 -10.10 6.49
CA GLY A 110 4.36 -10.24 7.53
C GLY A 110 5.12 -8.94 7.74
N SER A 111 5.01 -8.38 8.96
CA SER A 111 5.73 -7.17 9.39
C SER A 111 5.70 -6.03 8.36
N VAL A 112 4.53 -5.77 7.76
CA VAL A 112 4.41 -4.80 6.67
C VAL A 112 4.69 -3.40 7.20
N HIS A 113 5.58 -2.69 6.50
CA HIS A 113 5.83 -1.27 6.68
C HIS A 113 5.95 -0.64 5.29
N MET A 114 4.94 0.12 4.89
CA MET A 114 4.88 0.79 3.59
C MET A 114 4.84 2.30 3.80
N ALA A 115 5.73 3.04 3.16
CA ALA A 115 5.68 4.50 3.09
C ALA A 115 5.30 4.91 1.66
N LYS A 116 4.28 5.76 1.49
CA LYS A 116 3.86 6.34 0.20
C LYS A 116 3.11 7.66 0.42
N ALA A 117 3.29 8.65 -0.45
CA ALA A 117 2.56 9.92 -0.42
C ALA A 117 2.60 10.61 0.96
N GLY A 118 3.77 10.61 1.60
CA GLY A 118 3.99 11.21 2.93
C GLY A 118 3.30 10.48 4.09
N ARG A 119 2.84 9.24 3.88
CA ARG A 119 2.14 8.42 4.87
C ARG A 119 2.84 7.09 5.06
N THR A 120 2.68 6.51 6.24
CA THR A 120 3.19 5.19 6.59
C THR A 120 2.04 4.27 6.98
N PHE A 121 1.99 3.09 6.37
CA PHE A 121 1.05 2.01 6.64
C PHE A 121 1.81 0.87 7.31
N THR A 122 1.31 0.39 8.45
CA THR A 122 1.87 -0.78 9.13
C THR A 122 0.79 -1.81 9.43
N GLY A 123 1.09 -3.09 9.29
CA GLY A 123 0.15 -4.14 9.63
C GLY A 123 0.68 -5.54 9.30
N PRO A 124 -0.09 -6.60 9.57
CA PRO A 124 0.27 -7.95 9.20
C PRO A 124 0.02 -8.26 7.72
N LEU A 125 -0.93 -7.57 7.09
CA LEU A 125 -1.36 -7.79 5.71
C LEU A 125 -1.83 -6.47 5.10
N VAL A 126 -1.36 -6.17 3.89
CA VAL A 126 -1.78 -5.00 3.11
C VAL A 126 -1.96 -5.40 1.65
N ASP A 127 -3.15 -5.18 1.12
CA ASP A 127 -3.45 -5.20 -0.31
C ASP A 127 -3.35 -3.79 -0.89
N TYR A 128 -2.80 -3.67 -2.08
CA TYR A 128 -2.61 -2.41 -2.79
C TYR A 128 -3.05 -2.52 -4.25
N TYR A 129 -3.89 -1.58 -4.69
CA TYR A 129 -4.50 -1.51 -6.01
C TYR A 129 -4.16 -0.16 -6.68
N PRO A 130 -3.03 -0.05 -7.41
CA PRO A 130 -2.57 1.22 -7.97
C PRO A 130 -3.55 1.85 -8.97
N ALA A 131 -4.29 1.03 -9.71
CA ALA A 131 -5.27 1.50 -10.70
C ALA A 131 -6.58 2.04 -10.06
N GLN A 132 -6.83 1.73 -8.78
CA GLN A 132 -8.05 2.11 -8.06
C GLN A 132 -7.78 3.29 -7.12
N ASP A 133 -7.30 4.41 -7.66
CA ASP A 133 -6.94 5.60 -6.88
C ASP A 133 -5.92 5.37 -5.76
N ASP A 134 -4.97 4.46 -6.03
CA ASP A 134 -4.01 3.98 -5.03
C ASP A 134 -4.73 3.43 -3.79
N HIS A 135 -5.71 2.55 -4.00
CA HIS A 135 -6.48 1.93 -2.91
C HIS A 135 -5.60 0.96 -2.12
N ILE A 136 -5.61 1.12 -0.80
CA ILE A 136 -4.92 0.30 0.17
C ILE A 136 -5.97 -0.34 1.07
N VAL A 137 -5.82 -1.64 1.35
CA VAL A 137 -6.67 -2.38 2.29
C VAL A 137 -5.78 -3.12 3.29
N ALA A 138 -5.97 -2.86 4.58
CA ALA A 138 -5.39 -3.66 5.67
C ALA A 138 -6.52 -4.35 6.41
N SER A 139 -6.85 -5.58 5.98
CA SER A 139 -8.03 -6.34 6.43
C SER A 139 -7.84 -7.10 7.74
N SER A 140 -6.65 -7.04 8.33
CA SER A 140 -6.27 -7.78 9.54
C SER A 140 -5.63 -6.85 10.57
N GLY A 141 -6.15 -5.63 10.65
CA GLY A 141 -5.66 -4.57 11.51
C GLY A 141 -4.47 -3.83 10.91
N GLY A 142 -4.26 -2.61 11.38
CA GLY A 142 -3.09 -1.83 11.01
C GLY A 142 -3.10 -0.42 11.58
N THR A 143 -2.09 0.34 11.19
CA THR A 143 -2.02 1.78 11.45
C THR A 143 -1.68 2.54 10.17
N ILE A 144 -2.25 3.74 10.03
CA ILE A 144 -1.92 4.73 9.02
C ILE A 144 -1.42 5.96 9.77
N THR A 145 -0.17 6.32 9.55
CA THR A 145 0.45 7.51 10.12
C THR A 145 0.68 8.55 9.03
N SER A 146 0.28 9.78 9.28
CA SER A 146 0.59 10.96 8.47
C SER A 146 1.19 12.05 9.37
N PRO A 147 1.65 13.19 8.82
CA PRO A 147 2.06 14.33 9.64
C PRO A 147 0.95 14.85 10.58
N ASP A 148 -0.31 14.66 10.18
CA ASP A 148 -1.46 15.19 10.91
C ASP A 148 -1.92 14.26 12.04
N GLY A 149 -1.56 12.97 12.01
CA GLY A 149 -2.01 12.02 13.00
C GLY A 149 -1.84 10.56 12.63
N THR A 150 -2.29 9.71 13.54
CA THR A 150 -2.27 8.24 13.39
C THR A 150 -3.69 7.70 13.52
N LEU A 151 -4.11 6.88 12.55
CA LEU A 151 -5.35 6.12 12.55
C LEU A 151 -5.03 4.63 12.73
N SER A 152 -5.73 3.94 13.61
CA SER A 152 -5.72 2.48 13.73
C SER A 152 -7.14 1.91 13.74
N ALA A 153 -7.31 0.72 13.19
CA ALA A 153 -8.57 -0.04 13.23
C ALA A 153 -8.31 -1.52 12.96
N ASP A 154 -9.31 -2.37 13.17
CA ASP A 154 -9.28 -3.80 12.83
C ASP A 154 -9.32 -4.04 11.31
N HIS A 155 -9.90 -3.11 10.56
CA HIS A 155 -9.89 -3.08 9.10
C HIS A 155 -9.72 -1.64 8.63
N LEU A 156 -8.74 -1.40 7.77
CA LEU A 156 -8.46 -0.07 7.22
C LEU A 156 -8.56 -0.09 5.70
N GLU A 157 -9.15 0.95 5.14
CA GLU A 157 -9.12 1.26 3.72
C GLU A 157 -8.63 2.69 3.49
N GLY A 158 -7.90 2.90 2.40
CA GLY A 158 -7.42 4.23 2.04
C GLY A 158 -7.34 4.42 0.53
N TRP A 159 -7.90 5.52 0.02
CA TRP A 159 -7.77 5.94 -1.38
C TRP A 159 -6.85 7.15 -1.42
N LEU A 160 -5.56 6.95 -1.71
CA LEU A 160 -4.55 7.99 -1.51
C LEU A 160 -4.74 9.19 -2.43
N LYS A 161 -5.20 8.99 -3.67
CA LYS A 161 -5.47 10.11 -4.60
C LYS A 161 -6.65 10.98 -4.13
N GLN A 162 -7.57 10.40 -3.37
CA GLN A 162 -8.75 11.08 -2.83
C GLN A 162 -8.52 11.61 -1.40
N SER A 163 -7.38 11.31 -0.77
CA SER A 163 -7.16 11.51 0.67
C SER A 163 -8.34 11.04 1.53
N ARG A 164 -8.91 9.88 1.18
CA ARG A 164 -10.04 9.27 1.90
C ARG A 164 -9.56 8.05 2.66
N PHE A 165 -9.94 7.92 3.93
CA PHE A 165 -9.60 6.76 4.76
C PHE A 165 -10.82 6.28 5.53
N THR A 166 -10.95 4.97 5.67
CA THR A 166 -12.00 4.33 6.45
C THR A 166 -11.36 3.37 7.44
N GLY A 167 -11.70 3.50 8.72
CA GLY A 167 -11.38 2.52 9.77
C GLY A 167 -12.65 1.83 10.26
N ILE A 168 -12.62 0.51 10.39
CA ILE A 168 -13.75 -0.30 10.86
C ILE A 168 -13.26 -1.24 11.96
N GLY A 169 -14.01 -1.30 13.05
CA GLY A 169 -13.67 -2.05 14.25
C GLY A 169 -12.59 -1.35 15.04
N ASN A 170 -12.89 -1.00 16.30
CA ASN A 170 -11.97 -0.32 17.21
C ASN A 170 -11.23 0.86 16.56
N ALA A 171 -11.93 1.66 15.75
CA ALA A 171 -11.34 2.75 15.00
C ALA A 171 -10.91 3.86 15.97
N HIS A 172 -9.65 4.28 15.87
CA HIS A 172 -9.04 5.24 16.79
C HIS A 172 -8.10 6.17 16.03
N VAL A 173 -8.20 7.46 16.28
CA VAL A 173 -7.36 8.50 15.70
C VAL A 173 -6.72 9.33 16.80
N THR A 174 -5.45 9.64 16.61
CA THR A 174 -4.70 10.60 17.43
C THR A 174 -4.09 11.66 16.52
N SER A 175 -4.24 12.92 16.87
CA SER A 175 -3.66 14.06 16.16
C SER A 175 -3.05 15.01 17.20
N PRO A 176 -1.77 14.79 17.57
CA PRO A 176 -1.08 15.66 18.53
C PRO A 176 -1.03 17.12 18.08
N ALA A 177 -0.90 17.37 16.77
CA ALA A 177 -0.87 18.71 16.20
C ALA A 177 -2.19 19.48 16.42
N ARG A 178 -3.30 18.78 16.61
CA ARG A 178 -4.63 19.36 16.83
C ARG A 178 -5.14 19.17 18.27
N ASP A 179 -4.28 18.64 19.16
CA ASP A 179 -4.65 18.20 20.52
C ASP A 179 -5.96 17.40 20.53
N LEU A 180 -6.07 16.48 19.57
CA LEU A 180 -7.29 15.74 19.24
C LEU A 180 -7.05 14.24 19.34
N GLU A 181 -7.96 13.54 19.99
CA GLU A 181 -8.04 12.09 20.01
C GLU A 181 -9.50 11.69 19.84
N GLY A 182 -9.79 10.63 19.09
CA GLY A 182 -11.16 10.19 18.90
C GLY A 182 -11.26 8.77 18.38
N GLY A 183 -12.48 8.26 18.36
CA GLY A 183 -12.71 6.90 17.88
C GLY A 183 -14.17 6.50 17.90
N GLY A 184 -14.40 5.25 17.51
CA GLY A 184 -15.71 4.62 17.43
C GLY A 184 -15.62 3.22 16.81
N ASP A 185 -16.76 2.64 16.48
CA ASP A 185 -16.85 1.37 15.77
C ASP A 185 -16.45 1.55 14.29
N ARG A 186 -16.69 2.73 13.72
CA ARG A 186 -16.29 3.12 12.36
C ARG A 186 -15.85 4.59 12.32
N MET A 187 -14.88 4.86 11.45
CA MET A 187 -14.38 6.19 11.14
C MET A 187 -14.27 6.36 9.62
N ASP A 188 -14.76 7.46 9.08
CA ASP A 188 -14.55 7.88 7.69
C ASP A 188 -13.93 9.28 7.65
N TYR A 189 -12.77 9.40 7.02
CA TYR A 189 -12.05 10.66 6.88
C TYR A 189 -12.06 11.15 5.43
N TYR A 190 -12.30 12.44 5.26
CA TYR A 190 -12.38 13.13 3.98
C TYR A 190 -11.39 14.30 3.95
N GLY A 191 -10.17 14.03 3.48
CA GLY A 191 -9.06 15.00 3.54
C GLY A 191 -8.99 16.00 2.39
N ASN A 192 -9.56 15.69 1.23
CA ASN A 192 -9.59 16.59 0.08
C ASN A 192 -10.79 17.56 0.09
N ASP A 193 -11.67 17.48 1.10
CA ASP A 193 -12.77 18.43 1.26
C ASP A 193 -12.22 19.84 1.60
N PRO A 194 -12.83 20.94 1.12
CA PRO A 194 -12.44 22.30 1.52
C PRO A 194 -12.45 22.53 3.04
N ARG A 195 -13.21 21.74 3.79
CA ARG A 195 -13.21 21.68 5.25
C ARG A 195 -13.04 20.21 5.66
N PRO A 196 -11.81 19.69 5.76
CA PRO A 196 -11.57 18.30 6.08
C PRO A 196 -12.30 17.86 7.33
N TYR A 197 -12.88 16.66 7.31
CA TYR A 197 -13.66 16.16 8.44
C TYR A 197 -13.55 14.66 8.61
N VAL A 198 -13.95 14.20 9.79
CA VAL A 198 -14.08 12.81 10.17
C VAL A 198 -15.52 12.54 10.58
N GLU A 199 -16.14 11.51 10.03
CA GLU A 199 -17.38 10.92 10.54
C GLU A 199 -17.03 9.76 11.46
N LEU A 200 -17.63 9.75 12.65
CA LEU A 200 -17.47 8.72 13.66
C LEU A 200 -18.83 8.08 13.91
N ASP A 201 -18.90 6.76 13.78
CA ASP A 201 -20.14 5.99 13.93
C ASP A 201 -19.95 4.83 14.89
N GLY A 202 -20.96 4.63 15.76
CA GLY A 202 -20.97 3.58 16.77
C GLY A 202 -20.03 3.88 17.93
N ASN A 203 -20.56 3.99 19.15
CA ASN A 203 -19.79 4.30 20.36
C ASN A 203 -18.82 5.49 20.18
N ALA A 204 -19.19 6.48 19.36
CA ALA A 204 -18.30 7.55 18.94
C ALA A 204 -17.90 8.46 20.10
N TRP A 205 -16.63 8.82 20.17
CA TRP A 205 -16.09 9.71 21.20
C TRP A 205 -14.94 10.55 20.65
N VAL A 206 -14.78 11.74 21.23
CA VAL A 206 -13.68 12.67 20.93
C VAL A 206 -13.22 13.36 22.20
N TYR A 207 -11.91 13.48 22.35
CA TYR A 207 -11.23 14.38 23.26
C TYR A 207 -10.55 15.49 22.45
N GLN A 208 -10.74 16.73 22.87
CA GLN A 208 -9.98 17.87 22.35
C GLN A 208 -9.59 18.78 23.51
N GLY A 209 -8.29 18.85 23.83
CA GLY A 209 -7.82 19.44 25.08
C GLY A 209 -8.51 18.84 26.31
N ASN A 210 -9.21 19.68 27.08
CA ASN A 210 -9.94 19.24 28.27
C ASN A 210 -11.41 18.86 28.01
N ASN A 211 -11.86 18.93 26.75
CA ASN A 211 -13.25 18.68 26.40
C ASN A 211 -13.45 17.22 25.97
N THR A 212 -14.63 16.68 26.28
CA THR A 212 -15.05 15.35 25.85
C THR A 212 -16.42 15.43 25.19
N ALA A 213 -16.56 14.79 24.04
CA ALA A 213 -17.85 14.56 23.39
C ALA A 213 -18.07 13.06 23.18
N ARG A 214 -19.32 12.61 23.30
CA ARG A 214 -19.74 11.23 23.01
C ARG A 214 -21.08 11.25 22.29
N SER A 215 -21.23 10.36 21.31
CA SER A 215 -22.47 10.22 20.52
C SER A 215 -22.52 8.85 19.87
N ASN A 216 -23.65 8.48 19.27
CA ASN A 216 -23.70 7.35 18.35
C ASN A 216 -23.19 7.72 16.96
N HIS A 217 -23.32 9.00 16.57
CA HIS A 217 -22.83 9.55 15.32
C HIS A 217 -22.27 10.95 15.57
N MET A 218 -21.10 11.26 15.03
CA MET A 218 -20.44 12.55 15.19
C MET A 218 -19.70 12.95 13.91
N THR A 219 -19.88 14.19 13.47
CA THR A 219 -19.05 14.81 12.44
C THR A 219 -18.06 15.77 13.10
N VAL A 220 -16.77 15.55 12.89
CA VAL A 220 -15.68 16.35 13.45
C VAL A 220 -14.97 17.06 12.32
N TYR A 221 -15.19 18.37 12.19
CA TYR A 221 -14.44 19.20 11.25
C TYR A 221 -13.06 19.49 11.81
N LEU A 222 -12.02 19.28 10.99
CA LEU A 222 -10.64 19.50 11.35
C LEU A 222 -10.20 20.87 10.85
N ALA A 223 -9.77 21.75 11.75
CA ALA A 223 -9.17 23.02 11.36
C ALA A 223 -7.75 22.82 10.81
N ASP A 224 -7.34 23.76 9.95
CA ASP A 224 -6.01 23.80 9.33
C ASP A 224 -4.87 23.95 10.36
N ASP A 225 -5.16 24.43 11.58
CA ASP A 225 -4.17 24.78 12.61
C ASP A 225 -4.54 24.32 14.04
N GLY A 226 -5.52 23.43 14.20
CA GLY A 226 -5.96 22.97 15.52
C GLY A 226 -6.76 24.00 16.32
N THR A 227 -7.08 25.17 15.76
CA THR A 227 -8.06 26.07 16.39
C THR A 227 -9.46 25.49 16.26
N ALA A 228 -10.24 25.51 17.34
CA ALA A 228 -11.64 25.08 17.27
C ALA A 228 -12.38 25.97 16.26
N VAL A 229 -13.04 25.37 15.27
CA VAL A 229 -13.94 26.11 14.37
C VAL A 229 -15.17 26.48 15.19
N THR A 230 -15.14 27.64 15.84
CA THR A 230 -16.33 28.24 16.43
C THR A 230 -17.26 28.66 15.31
N GLN A 231 -18.43 28.04 15.23
CA GLN A 231 -19.60 28.66 14.61
C GLN A 231 -20.48 29.26 15.71
#